data_AF-A0A0T6YRX2-F1
#
_entry.id   AF-A0A0T6YRX2-F1
#
_cell.length_a   1.000
_cell.length_b   1.000
_cell.length_c   1.000
_cell.angle_alpha   90.00
_cell.angle_beta   90.00
_cell.angle_gamma   90.00
#
_symmetry.space_group_name_H-M   'P 1'
#
loop_
_entity.id
_entity.type
_entity.pdbx_description
1 polymer ?
#
loop_
_entity_poly.entity_id
_entity_poly.type
_entity_poly.pdbx_seq_one_letter_code
_entity_poly.pdbx_strand_id
1 'polypeptide(L)' 'MLTTYDREHMKLYMRLLDAAADGATWQEAVAVLFGIDPVNEPERARQVHERHLARARWISESGYRQLAGERNR' A
#
# COMPACT_ATOMS: atom_id res chain seq x y z
N MET A 1 -4.80 13.99 -3.09
CA MET A 1 -6.26 13.78 -2.93
C MET A 1 -6.57 12.30 -3.13
N LEU A 2 -7.57 11.77 -2.40
CA LEU A 2 -7.99 10.37 -2.47
C LEU A 2 -8.86 10.13 -3.71
N THR A 3 -8.42 9.23 -4.59
CA THR A 3 -9.11 8.85 -5.83
C THR A 3 -10.10 7.71 -5.58
N THR A 4 -10.96 7.41 -6.55
CA THR A 4 -11.85 6.25 -6.50
C THR A 4 -11.07 4.93 -6.49
N TYR A 5 -9.98 4.86 -7.26
CA TYR A 5 -9.03 3.75 -7.22
C TYR A 5 -8.52 3.49 -5.79
N ASP A 6 -8.11 4.53 -5.07
CA ASP A 6 -7.62 4.36 -3.70
C ASP A 6 -8.69 3.83 -2.74
N ARG A 7 -9.95 4.23 -2.93
CA ARG A 7 -11.07 3.77 -2.10
C ARG A 7 -11.36 2.29 -2.32
N GLU A 8 -11.33 1.85 -3.57
CA GLU A 8 -11.54 0.44 -3.95
C GLU A 8 -10.38 -0.45 -3.47
N HIS A 9 -9.17 0.09 -3.37
CA HIS A 9 -7.97 -0.65 -3.00
C HIS A 9 -7.59 -0.52 -1.51
N MET A 10 -8.47 0.02 -0.67
CA MET A 10 -8.18 0.25 0.75
C MET A 10 -7.74 -1.02 1.49
N LYS A 11 -8.42 -2.16 1.26
CA LYS A 11 -8.07 -3.45 1.85
C LYS A 11 -6.68 -3.93 1.42
N LEU A 12 -6.31 -3.69 0.16
CA LEU A 12 -4.99 -4.03 -0.37
C LEU A 12 -3.91 -3.20 0.33
N TYR A 13 -4.14 -1.89 0.50
CA TYR A 13 -3.19 -1.01 1.19
C TYR A 13 -2.99 -1.39 2.66
N MET A 14 -4.06 -1.74 3.38
CA MET A 14 -3.94 -2.22 4.77
C MET A 14 -3.06 -3.46 4.86
N ARG A 15 -3.33 -4.49 4.04
CA ARG A 15 -2.53 -5.72 4.02
C ARG A 15 -1.07 -5.49 3.64
N LEU A 16 -0.82 -4.53 2.76
CA LEU A 16 0.54 -4.17 2.35
C LEU A 16 1.30 -3.43 3.46
N LEU A 17 0.60 -2.59 4.24
CA LEU A 17 1.18 -1.95 5.43
C LEU A 17 1.47 -2.96 6.53
N ASP A 18 0.54 -3.88 6.81
CA ASP A 18 0.72 -4.94 7.79
C ASP A 18 1.91 -5.83 7.41
N ALA A 19 1.99 -6.29 6.16
CA ALA A 19 3.11 -7.08 5.68
C ALA A 19 4.46 -6.35 5.84
N ALA A 20 4.50 -5.04 5.56
CA ALA A 20 5.70 -4.24 5.75
C ALA A 20 6.06 -4.05 7.24
N ALA A 21 5.06 -3.95 8.13
CA ALA A 21 5.26 -3.84 9.57
C ALA A 21 5.74 -5.17 10.19
N ASP A 22 5.24 -6.29 9.69
CA ASP A 22 5.62 -7.64 10.09
C ASP A 22 6.99 -8.08 9.50
N GLY A 23 7.62 -7.23 8.70
CA GLY A 23 8.94 -7.48 8.12
C GLY A 23 8.94 -8.47 6.95
N ALA A 24 7.78 -8.70 6.32
CA ALA A 24 7.69 -9.54 5.12
C ALA A 24 8.57 -8.96 3.99
N THR A 25 9.13 -9.85 3.17
CA THR A 25 9.90 -9.40 2.03
C THR A 25 8.99 -8.80 0.97
N TRP A 26 9.49 -7.83 0.20
CA TRP A 26 8.71 -7.21 -0.86
C TRP A 26 8.31 -8.23 -1.95
N GLN A 27 9.13 -9.27 -2.15
CA GLN A 27 8.87 -10.38 -3.07
C GLN A 27 7.66 -11.21 -2.62
N GLU A 28 7.58 -11.59 -1.35
CA GLU A 28 6.42 -12.32 -0.81
C GLU A 28 5.17 -11.45 -0.87
N ALA A 29 5.27 -10.19 -0.46
CA ALA A 29 4.15 -9.26 -0.49
C ALA A 29 3.60 -9.08 -1.91
N VAL A 30 4.47 -8.93 -2.93
CA VAL A 30 4.01 -8.73 -4.30
C VAL A 30 3.45 -10.00 -4.94
N ALA A 31 4.04 -11.16 -4.66
CA ALA A 31 3.52 -12.46 -5.12
C ALA A 31 2.13 -12.73 -4.53
N VAL A 32 1.97 -12.53 -3.22
CA VAL A 32 0.71 -12.85 -2.50
C VAL A 32 -0.39 -11.82 -2.77
N LEU A 33 -0.06 -10.52 -2.82
CA LEU A 33 -1.07 -9.47 -2.90
C LEU A 33 -1.40 -9.05 -4.33
N PHE A 34 -0.46 -9.19 -5.26
CA PHE A 34 -0.62 -8.74 -6.65
C PHE A 34 -0.52 -9.88 -7.68
N GLY A 35 -0.16 -11.10 -7.25
CA GLY A 35 0.00 -12.24 -8.16
C GLY A 35 1.13 -12.07 -9.16
N ILE A 36 2.10 -11.18 -8.89
CA ILE A 36 3.25 -10.95 -9.76
C ILE A 36 4.41 -11.80 -9.25
N ASP A 37 4.98 -12.61 -10.12
CA ASP A 37 6.14 -13.43 -9.81
C ASP A 37 7.42 -12.56 -9.75
N PRO A 38 8.05 -12.39 -8.57
CA PRO A 38 9.23 -11.56 -8.41
C PRO A 38 10.51 -12.21 -8.97
N VAL A 39 10.50 -13.50 -9.29
CA VAL A 39 11.63 -14.21 -9.91
C VAL A 39 11.59 -14.02 -11.43
N ASN A 40 10.42 -14.18 -12.02
CA ASN A 40 10.24 -14.06 -13.48
C ASN A 40 10.04 -12.60 -13.96
N GLU A 41 9.46 -11.74 -13.13
CA GLU A 41 9.19 -10.33 -13.44
C GLU A 41 9.74 -9.35 -12.36
N PRO A 42 11.05 -9.41 -12.01
CA PRO A 42 11.60 -8.73 -10.83
C PRO A 42 11.43 -7.20 -10.86
N GLU A 43 11.63 -6.58 -12.01
CA GLU A 43 11.52 -5.13 -12.16
C GLU A 43 10.07 -4.64 -12.00
N ARG A 44 9.13 -5.32 -12.66
CA ARG A 44 7.70 -5.01 -12.55
C ARG A 44 7.20 -5.24 -11.13
N ALA A 45 7.58 -6.38 -10.53
CA ALA A 45 7.23 -6.74 -9.17
C ALA A 45 7.69 -5.66 -8.17
N ARG A 46 8.95 -5.23 -8.31
CA ARG A 46 9.52 -4.16 -7.46
C ARG A 46 8.80 -2.82 -7.64
N GLN A 47 8.56 -2.40 -8.89
CA GLN A 47 7.87 -1.14 -9.15
C GLN A 47 6.43 -1.14 -8.62
N VAL A 48 5.71 -2.24 -8.77
CA VAL A 48 4.35 -2.38 -8.23
C VAL A 48 4.38 -2.29 -6.71
N HIS A 49 5.27 -3.03 -6.06
CA HIS A 49 5.41 -2.97 -4.61
C HIS A 49 5.72 -1.54 -4.11
N GLU A 50 6.76 -0.89 -4.65
CA GLU A 50 7.19 0.44 -4.22
C GLU A 50 6.09 1.50 -4.41
N ARG A 51 5.43 1.51 -5.57
CA ARG A 51 4.35 2.47 -5.86
C ARG A 51 3.16 2.32 -4.92
N HIS A 52 2.72 1.08 -4.67
CA HIS A 52 1.56 0.83 -3.82
C HIS A 52 1.88 1.03 -2.35
N LEU A 53 3.09 0.67 -1.89
CA LEU A 53 3.50 0.90 -0.51
C LEU A 53 3.65 2.39 -0.22
N ALA A 54 4.25 3.16 -1.13
CA ALA A 54 4.33 4.61 -1.01
C ALA A 54 2.93 5.24 -0.95
N ARG A 55 2.01 4.77 -1.80
CA ARG A 55 0.62 5.25 -1.79
C ARG A 55 -0.11 4.90 -0.50
N ALA A 56 0.03 3.67 -0.01
CA ALA A 56 -0.57 3.22 1.23
C ALA A 56 -0.08 4.03 2.43
N ARG A 57 1.23 4.32 2.51
CA ARG A 57 1.82 5.20 3.53
C ARG A 57 1.25 6.61 3.46
N TRP A 58 1.21 7.20 2.26
CA TRP A 58 0.64 8.53 2.08
C TRP A 58 -0.84 8.58 2.51
N ILE A 59 -1.65 7.56 2.20
CA ILE A 59 -3.05 7.49 2.62
C ILE A 59 -3.16 7.36 4.13
N SER A 60 -2.35 6.52 4.77
CA SER A 60 -2.33 6.36 6.23
C SER A 60 -1.99 7.68 6.95
N GLU A 61 -0.93 8.35 6.49
CA GLU A 61 -0.48 9.63 7.03
C GLU A 61 -1.46 10.78 6.74
N SER A 62 -2.06 10.81 5.56
CA SER A 62 -3.01 11.86 5.14
C SER A 62 -4.40 11.64 5.76
N GLY A 63 -4.83 10.40 5.89
CA GLY A 63 -6.07 10.01 6.58
C GLY A 63 -6.01 10.38 8.06
N TYR A 64 -4.86 10.21 8.70
CA TYR A 64 -4.61 10.71 10.06
C TYR A 64 -4.76 12.24 10.15
N ARG A 65 -4.26 13.01 9.17
CA ARG A 65 -4.45 14.48 9.15
C ARG A 65 -5.90 14.91 8.92
N GLN A 66 -6.69 14.18 8.13
CA GLN A 66 -8.12 14.47 7.99
C GLN A 66 -8.90 14.15 9.27
N LEU A 67 -8.64 13.01 9.91
CA LEU A 67 -9.29 12.65 11.19
C LEU A 67 -8.85 13.56 12.36
N ALA A 68 -7.58 13.99 12.39
CA ALA A 68 -7.08 14.95 13.36
C ALA A 68 -7.59 16.39 13.12
N GLY A 69 -8.00 16.71 11.90
CA GLY A 69 -8.60 18.00 11.52
C GLY A 69 -10.12 18.07 11.73
N GLU A 70 -10.81 16.93 11.82
CA GLU A 70 -12.26 16.87 12.08
C GLU A 70 -12.63 17.07 13.56
N ARG A 71 -11.66 17.05 14.49
CA ARG A 71 -11.89 17.39 15.90
C ARG A 71 -11.86 18.90 16.19
N ASN A 72 -11.91 19.75 15.16
CA ASN A 72 -11.99 21.20 15.34
C ASN A 72 -12.78 21.86 14.20
N ARG A 73 -14.08 21.56 14.11
CA ARG A 73 -15.09 22.46 13.54
C ARG A 73 -16.35 22.42 14.38
#